data_AF-A0A542ZVQ2-F1
#
_entry.id   AF-A0A542ZVQ2-F1
#
_cell.length_a   1.000
_cell.length_b   1.000
_cell.length_c   1.000
_cell.angle_alpha   90.00
_cell.angle_beta   90.00
_cell.angle_gamma   90.00
#
_symmetry.space_group_name_H-M   'P 1'
#
loop_
_entity.id
_entity.type
_entity.pdbx_description
1 polymer ?
#
loop_
_entity_poly.entity_id
_entity_poly.type
_entity_poly.pdbx_seq_one_letter_code
_entity_poly.pdbx_strand_id
1 'polypeptide(L)'
;MTAALIGAGALILAVAGGYWFTVGVLALASRGARRSGEGQGPSSKQAKDALRGGRWIGYLERAGVAAAILTGQPSAVAIVVAVKGLGRFAELKGNPDASERFVIGTLASLLFAAACGGLGAWLI
;
A
#
# COMPACT_ATOMS: atom_id res chain seq x y z
N MET A 1 -5.37 11.35 26.80
CA MET A 1 -5.85 12.15 25.63
C MET A 1 -4.76 12.31 24.57
N THR A 2 -3.54 12.72 24.95
CA THR A 2 -2.41 12.91 24.03
C THR A 2 -2.03 11.65 23.23
N ALA A 3 -1.88 10.49 23.87
CA ALA A 3 -1.55 9.24 23.18
C ALA A 3 -2.60 8.83 22.13
N ALA A 4 -3.89 9.02 22.44
CA ALA A 4 -4.97 8.73 21.50
C ALA A 4 -4.94 9.66 20.28
N LEU A 5 -4.61 10.95 20.47
CA LEU A 5 -4.45 11.90 19.36
C LEU A 5 -3.25 11.56 18.49
N ILE A 6 -2.12 11.17 19.08
CA ILE A 6 -0.92 10.74 18.35
C ILE A 6 -1.21 9.49 17.54
N GLY A 7 -1.83 8.47 18.15
CA GLY A 7 -2.22 7.24 17.47
C GLY A 7 -3.20 7.49 16.31
N ALA A 8 -4.22 8.32 16.53
CA ALA A 8 -5.18 8.71 15.49
C ALA A 8 -4.50 9.49 14.35
N GLY A 9 -3.62 10.43 14.67
CA GLY A 9 -2.83 11.18 13.70
C GLY A 9 -1.95 10.28 12.84
N ALA A 10 -1.24 9.33 13.47
CA ALA A 10 -0.41 8.34 12.78
C ALA A 10 -1.24 7.44 11.84
N LEU A 11 -2.43 7.01 12.27
CA LEU A 11 -3.36 6.22 11.43
C LEU A 11 -3.86 7.02 10.23
N ILE A 12 -4.30 8.26 10.44
CA ILE A 12 -4.78 9.14 9.36
C ILE A 12 -3.66 9.40 8.36
N LEU A 13 -2.46 9.72 8.85
CA LEU A 13 -1.28 9.95 8.01
C LEU A 13 -0.91 8.69 7.21
N ALA A 14 -0.88 7.52 7.84
CA ALA A 14 -0.61 6.26 7.17
C ALA A 14 -1.61 6.01 6.03
N VAL A 15 -2.91 6.14 6.29
CA VAL A 15 -3.96 5.81 5.31
C VAL A 15 -4.03 6.83 4.17
N ALA A 16 -4.08 8.13 4.50
CA ALA A 16 -4.25 9.21 3.54
C ALA A 16 -2.94 9.57 2.83
N GLY A 17 -1.84 9.74 3.58
CA GLY A 17 -0.52 10.04 3.05
C GLY A 17 0.04 8.88 2.22
N GLY A 18 -0.21 7.64 2.65
CA GLY A 18 0.26 6.45 1.95
C GLY A 18 -0.29 6.29 0.54
N TYR A 19 -1.50 6.82 0.25
CA TYR A 19 -2.04 6.83 -1.11
C TYR A 19 -1.16 7.67 -2.05
N TRP A 20 -0.90 8.93 -1.67
CA TRP A 20 -0.10 9.85 -2.48
C TRP A 20 1.34 9.38 -2.61
N PHE A 21 1.92 8.86 -1.52
CA PHE A 21 3.27 8.29 -1.53
C PHE A 21 3.39 7.13 -2.52
N THR A 22 2.47 6.16 -2.45
CA THR A 22 2.49 4.98 -3.33
C THR A 22 2.31 5.35 -4.80
N VAL A 23 1.40 6.29 -5.10
CA VAL A 23 1.22 6.81 -6.46
C VAL A 23 2.47 7.51 -6.97
N GLY A 24 3.15 8.30 -6.12
CA GLY A 24 4.42 8.94 -6.46
C GLY A 24 5.52 7.94 -6.79
N VAL A 25 5.69 6.91 -5.96
CA VAL A 25 6.68 5.84 -6.17
C VAL A 25 6.39 5.08 -7.48
N LEU A 26 5.14 4.69 -7.71
CA LEU A 26 4.74 4.01 -8.95
C LEU A 26 4.94 4.91 -10.18
N ALA A 27 4.66 6.21 -10.08
CA ALA A 27 4.90 7.15 -11.16
C ALA A 27 6.40 7.25 -11.49
N LEU A 28 7.27 7.23 -10.49
CA LEU A 28 8.72 7.22 -10.67
C LEU A 28 9.22 5.91 -11.29
N ALA A 29 8.75 4.76 -10.80
CA ALA A 29 9.07 3.44 -11.36
C ALA A 29 8.63 3.34 -12.83
N SER A 30 7.42 3.83 -13.14
CA SER A 30 6.86 3.83 -14.50
C SER A 30 7.63 4.74 -15.48
N ARG A 31 8.32 5.77 -14.99
CA ARG A 31 9.17 6.64 -15.82
C ARG A 31 10.44 5.92 -16.27
N GLY A 32 10.99 5.04 -15.43
CA GLY A 32 12.10 4.15 -15.81
C GLY A 32 11.69 3.20 -16.92
N ALA A 33 10.57 2.49 -16.76
CA ALA A 33 10.05 1.53 -17.74
C ALA A 33 9.72 2.17 -19.11
N ARG A 34 9.12 3.37 -19.13
CA ARG A 34 8.82 4.08 -20.38
C ARG A 34 10.05 4.51 -21.17
N ARG A 35 11.17 4.79 -20.49
CA ARG A 35 12.45 5.07 -21.17
C ARG A 35 13.02 3.83 -21.86
N SER A 36 12.62 2.63 -21.44
CA SER A 36 13.01 1.35 -22.03
C SER A 36 12.09 0.88 -23.18
N GLY A 37 11.07 1.68 -23.56
CA GLY A 37 10.21 1.40 -24.72
C GLY A 37 8.98 0.53 -24.47
N GLU A 38 8.69 0.14 -23.22
CA GLU A 38 7.56 -0.73 -22.88
C GLU A 38 6.34 0.09 -22.41
N GLY A 39 5.25 0.07 -23.19
CA GLY A 39 3.90 0.24 -22.62
C GLY A 39 2.84 0.97 -23.46
N GLN A 40 1.84 0.20 -23.92
CA GLN A 40 0.47 0.68 -24.15
C GLN A 40 -0.42 0.22 -22.99
N GLY A 41 -1.14 1.14 -22.36
CA GLY A 41 -2.04 0.87 -21.24
C GLY A 41 -3.48 0.60 -21.68
N PRO A 42 -4.23 -0.30 -21.01
CA PRO A 42 -5.60 -0.61 -21.40
C PRO A 42 -6.59 0.52 -21.07
N SER A 43 -7.49 0.81 -22.02
CA SER A 43 -8.64 1.71 -21.88
C SER A 43 -9.91 0.90 -21.64
N SER A 44 -10.52 0.96 -20.45
CA SER A 44 -11.95 0.63 -20.26
C SER A 44 -12.45 0.95 -18.83
N LYS A 45 -13.78 0.95 -18.68
CA LYS A 45 -14.52 1.04 -17.40
C LYS A 45 -14.09 -0.03 -16.38
N GLN A 46 -13.67 -1.22 -16.83
CA GLN A 46 -13.15 -2.29 -15.96
C GLN A 46 -11.82 -1.90 -15.30
N ALA A 47 -10.97 -1.11 -15.98
CA ALA A 47 -9.77 -0.55 -15.34
C ALA A 47 -10.15 0.40 -14.20
N LYS A 48 -11.21 1.21 -14.36
CA LYS A 48 -11.69 2.11 -13.29
C LYS A 48 -12.22 1.33 -12.08
N ASP A 49 -12.99 0.26 -12.30
CA ASP A 49 -13.54 -0.55 -11.19
C ASP A 49 -12.45 -1.36 -10.48
N ALA A 50 -11.50 -1.92 -11.21
CA ALA A 50 -10.31 -2.57 -10.65
C ALA A 50 -9.46 -1.59 -9.83
N LEU A 51 -9.27 -0.35 -10.31
CA LEU A 51 -8.57 0.71 -9.58
C LEU A 51 -9.30 1.13 -8.30
N ARG A 52 -10.64 1.06 -8.25
CA ARG A 52 -11.41 1.31 -7.01
C ARG A 52 -11.24 0.18 -6.00
N GLY A 53 -11.32 -1.07 -6.44
CA GLY A 53 -11.07 -2.24 -5.59
C GLY A 53 -9.66 -2.24 -5.01
N GLY A 54 -8.64 -1.99 -5.84
CA GLY A 54 -7.24 -1.89 -5.39
C GLY A 54 -7.01 -0.75 -4.39
N ARG A 55 -7.73 0.38 -4.53
CA ARG A 55 -7.60 1.52 -3.62
C ARG A 55 -8.13 1.23 -2.21
N TRP A 56 -9.28 0.58 -2.10
CA TRP A 56 -9.84 0.18 -0.81
C TRP A 56 -8.98 -0.86 -0.09
N ILE A 57 -8.48 -1.86 -0.82
CA ILE A 57 -7.52 -2.83 -0.27
C ILE A 57 -6.30 -2.10 0.30
N GLY A 58 -5.78 -1.09 -0.41
CA GLY A 58 -4.67 -0.28 0.09
C GLY A 58 -4.99 0.50 1.37
N TYR A 59 -6.20 1.05 1.52
CA TYR A 59 -6.58 1.73 2.77
C TYR A 59 -6.67 0.77 3.96
N LEU A 60 -7.29 -0.40 3.76
CA LEU A 60 -7.44 -1.42 4.80
C LEU A 60 -6.10 -1.99 5.24
N GLU A 61 -5.19 -2.26 4.28
CA GLU A 61 -3.84 -2.72 4.57
C GLU A 61 -3.08 -1.70 5.42
N ARG A 62 -3.06 -0.42 5.01
CA ARG A 62 -2.32 0.62 5.74
C ARG A 62 -2.86 0.83 7.14
N ALA A 63 -4.19 0.81 7.30
CA ALA A 63 -4.83 0.87 8.60
C ALA A 63 -4.42 -0.33 9.47
N GLY A 64 -4.49 -1.55 8.92
CA GLY A 64 -4.10 -2.77 9.63
C GLY A 64 -2.64 -2.78 10.06
N VAL A 65 -1.72 -2.37 9.19
CA VAL A 65 -0.27 -2.32 9.47
C VAL A 65 0.05 -1.27 10.54
N ALA A 66 -0.45 -0.04 10.38
CA ALA A 66 -0.21 1.02 11.34
C ALA A 66 -0.83 0.69 12.70
N ALA A 67 -2.07 0.14 12.73
CA ALA A 67 -2.72 -0.29 13.96
C ALA A 67 -1.97 -1.43 14.66
N ALA A 68 -1.52 -2.45 13.90
CA ALA A 68 -0.70 -3.55 14.42
C ALA A 68 0.54 -3.05 15.16
N ILE A 69 1.24 -2.07 14.59
CA ILE A 69 2.45 -1.48 15.21
C ILE A 69 2.07 -0.64 16.43
N LEU A 70 1.07 0.24 16.33
CA LEU A 70 0.63 1.10 17.43
C LEU A 70 0.10 0.32 18.64
N THR A 71 -0.43 -0.89 18.43
CA THR A 71 -0.93 -1.77 19.48
C THR A 71 0.10 -2.76 19.99
N GLY A 72 1.35 -2.69 19.53
CA GLY A 72 2.43 -3.58 19.97
C GLY A 72 2.31 -5.01 19.45
N GLN A 73 1.56 -5.24 18.36
CA GLN A 73 1.33 -6.54 17.74
C GLN A 73 1.93 -6.59 16.31
N PRO A 74 3.26 -6.46 16.14
CA PRO A 74 3.89 -6.42 14.82
C PRO A 74 3.69 -7.73 14.03
N SER A 75 3.47 -8.86 14.70
CA SER A 75 3.15 -10.15 14.06
C SER A 75 1.86 -10.08 13.21
N ALA A 76 0.90 -9.21 13.57
CA ALA A 76 -0.33 -9.03 12.80
C ALA A 76 -0.08 -8.42 11.42
N VAL A 77 1.07 -7.75 11.19
CA VAL A 77 1.48 -7.28 9.86
C VAL A 77 1.64 -8.45 8.89
N ALA A 78 2.20 -9.57 9.34
CA ALA A 78 2.38 -10.76 8.51
C ALA A 78 1.01 -11.32 8.03
N ILE A 79 -0.01 -11.26 8.89
CA ILE A 79 -1.37 -11.68 8.56
C ILE A 79 -1.96 -10.77 7.47
N VAL A 80 -1.83 -9.45 7.62
CA VAL A 80 -2.32 -8.47 6.63
C VAL A 80 -1.67 -8.71 5.27
N VAL A 81 -0.35 -8.90 5.23
CA VAL A 81 0.40 -9.18 4.00
C VAL A 81 -0.04 -10.51 3.37
N ALA A 82 -0.22 -11.56 4.18
CA ALA A 82 -0.68 -12.86 3.71
C ALA A 82 -2.07 -12.79 3.08
N VAL A 83 -3.04 -12.16 3.76
CA VAL A 83 -4.42 -12.01 3.26
C VAL A 83 -4.44 -11.24 1.94
N LYS A 84 -3.67 -10.15 1.84
CA LYS A 84 -3.57 -9.39 0.59
C LYS A 84 -2.97 -10.21 -0.55
N GLY A 85 -1.90 -10.96 -0.28
CA GLY A 85 -1.21 -11.79 -1.28
C GLY A 85 -2.13 -12.82 -1.93
N LEU A 86 -3.00 -13.45 -1.13
CA LEU A 86 -3.97 -14.44 -1.61
C LEU A 86 -5.00 -13.85 -2.59
N GLY A 87 -5.48 -12.64 -2.31
CA GLY A 87 -6.57 -12.02 -3.09
C GLY A 87 -6.21 -11.63 -4.53
N ARG A 88 -4.91 -11.59 -4.88
CA ARG A 88 -4.44 -11.16 -6.22
C ARG A 88 -3.52 -12.15 -6.91
N PHE A 89 -3.23 -13.29 -6.28
CA PHE A 89 -2.29 -14.27 -6.82
C PHE A 89 -2.65 -14.76 -8.23
N ALA A 90 -3.92 -15.09 -8.48
CA ALA A 90 -4.37 -15.59 -9.79
C ALA A 90 -4.24 -14.55 -10.93
N GLU A 91 -4.47 -13.27 -10.63
CA GLU A 91 -4.41 -12.18 -11.63
C GLU A 91 -2.97 -11.83 -12.02
N LEU A 92 -2.03 -11.96 -11.08
CA LEU A 92 -0.63 -11.57 -11.27
C LEU A 92 0.22 -12.68 -11.89
N LYS A 93 -0.14 -13.96 -11.68
CA LYS A 93 0.62 -15.11 -12.17
C LYS A 93 0.85 -15.13 -13.70
N GLY A 94 -0.06 -14.52 -14.47
CA GLY A 94 0.02 -14.47 -15.94
C GLY A 94 0.53 -13.15 -16.52
N ASN A 95 0.86 -12.15 -15.69
CA ASN A 95 1.18 -10.79 -16.13
C ASN A 95 2.43 -10.26 -15.39
N PRO A 96 3.65 -10.56 -15.86
CA PRO A 96 4.89 -10.16 -15.19
C PRO A 96 4.98 -8.67 -14.86
N ASP A 97 4.66 -7.80 -15.82
CA ASP A 97 4.69 -6.34 -15.64
C ASP A 97 3.70 -5.85 -14.57
N ALA A 98 2.51 -6.47 -14.51
CA ALA A 98 1.51 -6.14 -13.51
C ALA A 98 1.93 -6.65 -12.12
N SER A 99 2.57 -7.81 -12.06
CA SER A 99 3.14 -8.39 -10.84
C SER A 99 4.25 -7.52 -10.27
N GLU A 100 5.18 -7.06 -11.08
CA GLU A 100 6.27 -6.18 -10.64
C GLU A 100 5.72 -4.86 -10.07
N ARG A 101 4.83 -4.19 -10.81
CA ARG A 101 4.18 -2.96 -10.35
C ARG A 101 3.38 -3.17 -9.07
N PHE A 102 2.72 -4.33 -8.92
CA PHE A 102 1.99 -4.67 -7.71
C PHE A 102 2.92 -4.85 -6.50
N VAL A 103 4.04 -5.53 -6.67
CA VAL A 103 5.05 -5.74 -5.61
C VAL A 103 5.67 -4.40 -5.20
N ILE A 104 6.10 -3.58 -6.16
CA ILE A 104 6.67 -2.24 -5.89
C ILE A 104 5.66 -1.38 -5.12
N GLY A 105 4.40 -1.32 -5.59
CA GLY A 105 3.36 -0.54 -4.95
C GLY A 105 3.03 -1.02 -3.54
N THR A 106 3.02 -2.34 -3.33
CA THR A 106 2.73 -2.94 -2.02
C THR A 106 3.86 -2.66 -1.04
N LEU A 107 5.12 -2.92 -1.41
CA LEU A 107 6.27 -2.66 -0.53
C LEU A 107 6.38 -1.18 -0.16
N ALA A 108 6.20 -0.27 -1.12
CA ALA A 108 6.21 1.16 -0.85
C ALA A 108 5.10 1.58 0.14
N SER A 109 3.88 1.07 -0.06
CA SER A 109 2.74 1.34 0.82
C SER A 109 2.97 0.80 2.25
N LEU A 110 3.49 -0.43 2.37
CA LEU A 110 3.79 -1.08 3.65
C LEU A 110 4.88 -0.33 4.42
N LEU A 111 5.97 0.07 3.75
CA LEU A 111 7.05 0.83 4.38
C LEU A 111 6.55 2.18 4.91
N PHE A 112 5.71 2.87 4.14
CA PHE A 112 5.13 4.16 4.57
C PHE A 112 4.21 3.99 5.78
N ALA A 113 3.32 2.99 5.77
CA ALA A 113 2.44 2.71 6.89
C ALA A 113 3.21 2.27 8.14
N ALA A 114 4.26 1.45 7.96
CA ALA A 114 5.13 1.02 9.04
C ALA A 114 5.91 2.19 9.65
N ALA A 115 6.42 3.11 8.83
CA ALA A 115 7.08 4.32 9.30
C ALA A 115 6.12 5.20 10.12
N CYS A 116 4.89 5.43 9.63
CA CYS A 116 3.89 6.20 10.37
C CYS A 116 3.51 5.53 11.69
N GLY A 117 3.23 4.22 11.69
CA GLY A 117 2.90 3.47 12.90
C GLY A 117 4.05 3.43 13.90
N GLY A 118 5.28 3.22 13.43
CA GLY A 118 6.48 3.20 14.27
C GLY A 118 6.80 4.56 14.88
N LEU A 119 6.70 5.65 14.11
CA LEU A 119 6.83 7.01 14.64
C LEU A 119 5.74 7.33 15.65
N GLY A 120 4.49 6.95 15.38
CA GLY A 120 3.39 7.13 16.33
C GLY A 120 3.61 6.36 17.62
N ALA A 121 4.07 5.11 17.54
CA ALA A 121 4.38 4.29 18.71
C ALA A 121 5.57 4.83 19.51
N TRP A 122 6.56 5.43 18.85
CA TRP A 122 7.71 6.07 19.50
C TRP A 122 7.34 7.35 20.27
N LEU A 123 6.25 8.02 19.87
CA LEU A 123 5.77 9.28 20.47
C LEU A 123 4.74 9.07 21.60
N ILE A 124 4.31 7.83 21.86
CA ILE A 124 3.36 7.48 22.92
C ILE A 124 4.13 7.01 24.16
#